data_AF-A0A7J7ISD8-F1
#
_entry.id   AF-A0A7J7ISD8-F1
#
_cell.length_a   1.000
_cell.length_b   1.000
_cell.length_c   1.000
_cell.angle_alpha   90.00
_cell.angle_beta   90.00
_cell.angle_gamma   90.00
#
_symmetry.space_group_name_H-M   'P 1'
#
loop_
_entity.id
_entity.type
_entity.pdbx_description
1 polymer ?
#
loop_
_entity_poly.entity_id
_entity_poly.type
_entity_poly.pdbx_seq_one_letter_code
_entity_poly.pdbx_strand_id
1 'polypeptide(L)'
;MVQQNNLKETFNSELLSEYISQEKPLDRVKRLYKKNEQTTRYYEEAKVCEVISLFISTTVGSAAFALSAPLCRENYISANVATVYDTKVVAMRRAKDAYMFGGLKRFAKWTLLTYAVVFSFSNLSQALELYRCETNIAHYTVSGVAVGAISRLILGPRAMLAGGFIGGYMGTMTGFAATNIMTWAGINIEQRFYEEMERKLIEKKCYEESRAKALAQLALGGGSETTHKAGTPV
;
A
#
# COMPACT_ATOMS: atom_id res chain seq x y z
N MET A 1 -37.46 -9.95 -21.09
CA MET A 1 -36.21 -9.18 -20.88
C MET A 1 -35.64 -9.38 -19.48
N VAL A 2 -36.44 -9.36 -18.40
CA VAL A 2 -35.98 -9.64 -17.02
C VAL A 2 -35.29 -11.01 -16.86
N GLN A 3 -35.81 -12.05 -17.52
CA GLN A 3 -35.25 -13.41 -17.41
C GLN A 3 -33.89 -13.58 -18.11
N GLN A 4 -33.61 -12.82 -19.18
CA GLN A 4 -32.29 -12.85 -19.83
C GLN A 4 -31.25 -12.01 -19.09
N ASN A 5 -31.65 -10.95 -18.37
CA ASN A 5 -30.74 -10.22 -17.49
C ASN A 5 -30.34 -11.08 -16.29
N ASN A 6 -31.29 -11.79 -15.67
CA ASN A 6 -30.98 -12.71 -14.58
C ASN A 6 -30.06 -13.85 -15.02
N LEU A 7 -30.28 -14.43 -16.21
CA LEU A 7 -29.40 -15.48 -16.77
C LEU A 7 -27.98 -14.97 -17.11
N LYS A 8 -27.85 -13.72 -17.57
CA LYS A 8 -26.54 -13.07 -17.80
C LYS A 8 -25.82 -12.75 -16.49
N GLU A 9 -26.54 -12.31 -15.47
CA GLU A 9 -25.98 -12.06 -14.14
C GLU A 9 -25.57 -13.36 -13.44
N THR A 10 -26.35 -14.44 -13.56
CA THR A 10 -25.97 -15.75 -13.01
C THR A 10 -24.79 -16.37 -13.76
N PHE A 11 -24.77 -16.27 -15.09
CA PHE A 11 -23.66 -16.78 -15.90
C PHE A 11 -22.36 -15.97 -15.68
N ASN A 12 -22.47 -14.64 -15.53
CA ASN A 12 -21.31 -13.81 -15.19
C ASN A 12 -20.79 -14.13 -13.79
N SER A 13 -21.66 -14.29 -12.79
CA SER A 13 -21.25 -14.58 -11.40
C SER A 13 -20.65 -15.98 -11.23
N GLU A 14 -21.15 -16.99 -11.95
CA GLU A 14 -20.58 -18.34 -11.94
C GLU A 14 -19.19 -18.36 -12.60
N LEU A 15 -19.02 -17.73 -13.76
CA LEU A 15 -17.70 -17.52 -14.39
C LEU A 15 -16.74 -16.69 -13.53
N LEU A 16 -17.27 -15.70 -12.81
CA LEU A 16 -16.49 -14.89 -11.88
C LEU A 16 -15.98 -15.73 -10.72
N SER A 17 -16.83 -16.59 -10.16
CA SER A 17 -16.44 -17.47 -9.06
C SER A 17 -15.37 -18.48 -9.48
N GLU A 18 -15.48 -19.03 -10.70
CA GLU A 18 -14.48 -19.92 -11.28
C GLU A 18 -13.16 -19.16 -11.51
N TYR A 19 -13.23 -17.94 -12.06
CA TYR A 19 -12.07 -17.08 -12.27
C TYR A 19 -11.36 -16.70 -10.96
N ILE A 20 -12.12 -16.34 -9.93
CA ILE A 20 -11.63 -16.02 -8.58
C ILE A 20 -10.93 -17.24 -7.96
N SER A 21 -11.46 -18.45 -8.20
CA SER A 21 -10.88 -19.70 -7.71
C SER A 21 -9.56 -20.08 -8.40
N GLN A 22 -9.41 -19.72 -9.68
CA GLN A 22 -8.19 -19.98 -10.46
C GLN A 22 -7.08 -18.94 -10.19
N GLU A 23 -7.44 -17.72 -9.81
CA GLU A 23 -6.43 -16.69 -9.48
C GLU A 23 -5.71 -17.00 -8.16
N LYS A 24 -4.38 -17.13 -8.22
CA LYS A 24 -3.54 -17.28 -7.03
C LYS A 24 -3.55 -15.99 -6.21
N PRO A 25 -3.83 -16.03 -4.90
CA PRO A 25 -3.92 -14.83 -4.06
C PRO A 25 -2.58 -14.10 -3.92
N LEU A 26 -1.45 -14.81 -4.03
CA LEU A 26 -0.12 -14.20 -4.07
C LEU A 26 0.11 -13.33 -5.31
N ASP A 27 -0.54 -13.64 -6.43
CA ASP A 27 -0.41 -12.83 -7.65
C ASP A 27 -1.10 -11.47 -7.45
N ARG A 28 -2.18 -11.44 -6.66
CA ARG A 28 -2.89 -10.20 -6.29
C ARG A 28 -1.99 -9.24 -5.52
N VAL A 29 -1.26 -9.75 -4.53
CA VAL A 29 -0.31 -8.94 -3.74
C VAL A 29 0.85 -8.45 -4.62
N LYS A 30 1.35 -9.28 -5.54
CA LYS A 30 2.41 -8.86 -6.47
C LYS A 30 1.97 -7.74 -7.41
N ARG A 31 0.68 -7.69 -7.77
CA ARG A 31 0.11 -6.62 -8.60
C ARG A 31 0.16 -5.25 -7.91
N LEU A 32 0.11 -5.18 -6.57
CA LEU A 32 0.24 -3.92 -5.82
C LEU A 32 1.59 -3.23 -6.08
N TYR A 33 2.66 -4.01 -6.22
CA TYR A 33 4.03 -3.52 -6.33
C TYR A 33 4.52 -3.36 -7.78
N LYS A 34 3.75 -3.81 -8.78
CA LYS A 34 4.14 -3.74 -10.19
C LYS A 34 3.50 -2.53 -10.87
N LYS A 35 4.33 -1.62 -11.39
CA LYS A 35 3.86 -0.51 -12.24
C LYS A 35 3.44 -1.05 -13.61
N ASN A 36 2.14 -1.20 -13.85
CA ASN A 36 1.54 -1.58 -15.13
C ASN A 36 0.51 -0.52 -15.54
N GLU A 37 0.41 -0.24 -16.84
CA GLU A 37 -0.50 0.77 -17.41
C GLU A 37 -1.99 0.46 -17.15
N GLN A 38 -2.37 -0.82 -17.12
CA GLN A 38 -3.71 -1.29 -16.74
C GLN A 38 -3.93 -1.38 -15.21
N THR A 39 -2.86 -1.38 -14.40
CA THR A 39 -2.91 -1.57 -12.93
C THR A 39 -2.49 -0.30 -12.18
N THR A 40 -2.43 0.84 -12.88
CA THR A 40 -1.97 2.13 -12.34
C THR A 40 -2.71 2.53 -11.07
N ARG A 41 -3.99 2.16 -10.95
CA ARG A 41 -4.86 2.50 -9.81
C ARG A 41 -4.41 1.91 -8.47
N TYR A 42 -3.99 0.65 -8.42
CA TYR A 42 -3.50 0.03 -7.17
C TYR A 42 -2.14 0.58 -6.75
N TYR A 43 -1.29 0.88 -7.73
CA TYR A 43 0.00 1.51 -7.50
C TYR A 43 -0.16 2.94 -6.97
N GLU A 44 -1.16 3.69 -7.43
CA GLU A 44 -1.51 5.01 -6.92
C GLU A 44 -2.02 4.95 -5.47
N GLU A 45 -2.86 3.98 -5.11
CA GLU A 45 -3.33 3.78 -3.74
C GLU A 45 -2.17 3.48 -2.77
N ALA A 46 -1.22 2.63 -3.17
CA ALA A 46 0.00 2.38 -2.40
C ALA A 46 0.84 3.67 -2.20
N LYS A 47 0.91 4.52 -3.23
CA LYS A 47 1.62 5.81 -3.17
C LYS A 47 0.94 6.83 -2.26
N VAL A 48 -0.39 6.90 -2.28
CA VAL A 48 -1.16 7.77 -1.36
C VAL A 48 -0.88 7.36 0.09
N CYS A 49 -0.82 6.06 0.38
CA CYS A 49 -0.50 5.58 1.72
C CYS A 49 0.95 5.85 2.14
N GLU A 50 1.92 5.81 1.21
CA GLU A 50 3.29 6.26 1.46
C GLU A 50 3.31 7.74 1.87
N VAL A 51 2.61 8.60 1.13
CA VAL A 51 2.52 10.04 1.44
C VAL A 51 1.88 10.29 2.80
N ILE A 52 0.74 9.64 3.10
CA ILE A 52 0.08 9.76 4.41
C ILE A 52 1.00 9.31 5.55
N SER A 53 1.75 8.23 5.34
CA SER A 53 2.69 7.72 6.35
C SER A 53 3.83 8.71 6.63
N LEU A 54 4.32 9.44 5.62
CA LEU A 54 5.29 10.52 5.80
C LEU A 54 4.72 11.68 6.61
N PHE A 55 3.46 12.07 6.35
CA PHE A 55 2.79 13.13 7.11
C PHE A 55 2.65 12.77 8.59
N ILE A 56 2.12 11.59 8.91
CA ILE A 56 1.95 11.12 10.30
C ILE A 56 3.31 11.02 11.00
N SER A 57 4.34 10.56 10.30
CA SER A 57 5.67 10.41 10.90
C SER A 57 6.32 11.77 11.18
N THR A 58 6.12 12.74 10.29
CA THR A 58 6.61 14.11 10.44
C THR A 58 5.91 14.85 11.58
N THR A 59 4.61 14.63 11.79
CA THR A 59 3.90 15.23 12.93
C THR A 59 4.36 14.65 14.27
N VAL A 60 4.64 13.34 14.34
CA VAL A 60 5.23 12.75 15.56
C VAL A 60 6.67 13.25 15.77
N GLY A 61 7.45 13.36 14.69
CA GLY A 61 8.80 13.91 14.73
C GLY A 61 8.85 15.36 15.22
N SER A 62 7.93 16.21 14.74
CA SER A 62 7.85 17.61 15.16
C SER A 62 7.42 17.76 16.62
N ALA A 63 6.52 16.91 17.11
CA ALA A 63 6.20 16.83 18.54
C ALA A 63 7.43 16.43 19.37
N ALA A 64 8.21 15.44 18.91
CA ALA A 64 9.45 15.03 19.57
C ALA A 64 10.51 16.14 19.56
N PHE A 65 10.59 16.95 18.50
CA PHE A 65 11.43 18.14 18.43
C PHE A 65 11.02 19.16 19.49
N ALA A 66 9.74 19.53 19.54
CA ALA A 66 9.22 20.56 20.45
C ALA A 66 9.46 20.22 21.93
N LEU A 67 9.28 18.95 22.31
CA LEU A 67 9.52 18.49 23.68
C LEU A 67 11.01 18.44 24.04
N SER A 68 11.86 18.14 23.06
CA SER A 68 13.26 17.83 23.34
C SER A 68 14.23 18.99 23.14
N ALA A 69 13.93 19.91 22.24
CA ALA A 69 14.79 21.05 21.94
C ALA A 69 15.08 21.94 23.17
N PRO A 70 14.11 22.28 24.06
CA PRO A 70 14.42 23.03 25.28
C PRO A 70 15.33 22.22 26.24
N LEU A 71 15.09 20.92 26.40
CA LEU A 71 15.93 20.05 27.23
C LEU A 71 17.37 19.98 26.70
N CYS A 72 17.56 19.94 25.38
CA CYS A 72 18.90 19.97 24.78
C CYS A 72 19.64 21.28 25.06
N ARG A 73 18.92 22.41 25.08
CA ARG A 73 19.49 23.72 25.44
C ARG A 73 19.90 23.75 26.91
N GLU A 74 19.05 23.28 27.81
CA GLU A 74 19.33 23.24 29.25
C GLU A 74 20.53 22.32 29.57
N ASN A 75 20.60 21.16 28.92
CA ASN A 75 21.75 20.25 29.03
C ASN A 75 23.03 20.90 28.48
N TYR A 76 22.94 21.68 27.41
CA TYR A 76 24.10 22.42 26.89
C TYR A 76 24.57 23.51 27.85
N ILE A 77 23.65 24.27 28.45
CA ILE A 77 23.98 25.33 29.41
C ILE A 77 24.61 24.72 30.67
N SER A 78 24.01 23.67 31.23
CA SER A 78 24.52 22.99 32.43
C SER A 78 25.89 22.32 32.21
N ALA A 79 26.14 21.77 31.02
CA ALA A 79 27.44 21.20 30.67
C ALA A 79 28.54 22.24 30.43
N ASN A 80 28.18 23.48 30.03
CA ASN A 80 29.13 24.53 29.65
C ASN A 80 29.13 25.74 30.61
N VAL A 81 28.72 25.56 31.87
CA VAL A 81 28.68 26.65 32.87
C VAL A 81 30.05 27.30 33.08
N ALA A 82 31.14 26.54 32.94
CA ALA A 82 32.51 27.00 33.18
C ALA A 82 33.22 27.58 31.94
N THR A 83 32.60 27.57 30.76
CA THR A 83 33.28 28.03 29.53
C THR A 83 33.20 29.56 29.41
N VAL A 84 34.36 30.21 29.36
CA VAL A 84 34.45 31.65 29.08
C VAL A 84 34.28 31.87 27.57
N TYR A 85 33.37 32.75 27.18
CA TYR A 85 33.14 33.14 25.78
C TYR A 85 33.65 34.58 25.57
N ASP A 86 34.31 34.83 24.43
CA ASP A 86 34.83 36.16 24.09
C ASP A 86 33.73 37.24 24.03
N THR A 87 32.56 36.87 23.49
CA THR A 87 31.44 37.79 23.29
C THR A 87 30.11 37.11 23.61
N LYS A 88 29.19 37.86 24.22
CA LYS A 88 27.80 37.41 24.50
C LYS A 88 27.07 36.86 23.27
N VAL A 89 27.33 37.43 22.09
CA VAL A 89 26.76 36.99 20.82
C VAL A 89 27.19 35.56 20.46
N VAL A 90 28.46 35.23 20.70
CA VAL A 90 29.00 33.88 20.43
C VAL A 90 28.35 32.86 21.38
N ALA A 91 28.22 33.19 22.66
CA ALA A 91 27.53 32.34 23.64
C ALA A 91 26.07 32.06 23.25
N MET A 92 25.33 33.10 22.83
CA MET A 92 23.94 32.94 22.37
C MET A 92 23.83 32.10 21.10
N ARG A 93 24.77 32.26 20.15
CA ARG A 93 24.78 31.47 18.91
C ARG A 93 25.01 29.99 19.20
N ARG A 94 25.99 29.67 20.05
CA ARG A 94 26.27 28.28 20.46
C ARG A 94 25.10 27.62 21.19
N ALA A 95 24.40 28.36 22.06
CA ALA A 95 23.20 27.85 22.72
C ALA A 95 22.04 27.58 21.74
N LYS A 96 21.87 28.41 20.70
CA LYS A 96 20.88 28.20 19.63
C LYS A 96 21.24 27.03 18.74
N ASP A 97 22.52 26.89 18.39
CA ASP A 97 23.02 25.75 17.61
C ASP A 97 22.76 24.44 18.37
N ALA A 98 23.01 24.41 19.69
CA ALA A 98 22.70 23.24 20.52
C ALA A 98 21.20 22.89 20.58
N TYR A 99 20.33 23.92 20.65
CA TYR A 99 18.89 23.74 20.56
C TYR A 99 18.48 23.14 19.21
N MET A 100 18.99 23.71 18.11
CA MET A 100 18.60 23.33 16.75
C MET A 100 19.12 21.94 16.39
N PHE A 101 20.42 21.68 16.54
CA PHE A 101 21.02 20.39 16.18
C PHE A 101 20.62 19.27 17.16
N GLY A 102 20.49 19.56 18.46
CA GLY A 102 20.00 18.61 19.45
C GLY A 102 18.55 18.21 19.20
N GLY A 103 17.69 19.20 18.91
CA GLY A 103 16.31 18.98 18.51
C GLY A 103 16.22 18.22 17.18
N LEU A 104 16.97 18.62 16.16
CA LEU A 104 16.91 18.04 14.81
C LEU A 104 17.36 16.58 14.80
N LYS A 105 18.36 16.21 15.60
CA LYS A 105 18.78 14.80 15.76
C LYS A 105 17.64 13.95 16.31
N ARG A 106 16.86 14.48 17.25
CA ARG A 106 15.71 13.78 17.81
C ARG A 106 14.53 13.75 16.85
N PHE A 107 14.26 14.84 16.14
CA PHE A 107 13.29 14.88 15.04
C PHE A 107 13.57 13.75 14.04
N ALA A 108 14.78 13.71 13.47
CA ALA A 108 15.15 12.73 12.45
C ALA A 108 15.03 11.29 12.97
N LYS A 109 15.50 11.04 14.20
CA LYS A 109 15.41 9.71 14.82
C LYS A 109 13.96 9.26 14.99
N TRP A 110 13.10 10.11 15.56
CA TRP A 110 11.72 9.74 15.81
C TRP A 110 10.92 9.64 14.51
N THR A 111 11.10 10.54 13.55
CA THR A 111 10.48 10.47 12.23
C THR A 111 10.84 9.18 11.49
N LEU A 112 12.12 8.78 11.48
CA LEU A 112 12.55 7.55 10.80
C LEU A 112 11.94 6.30 11.44
N LEU A 113 11.94 6.26 12.78
CA LEU A 113 11.39 5.13 13.54
C LEU A 113 9.88 5.00 13.36
N THR A 114 9.14 6.11 13.45
CA THR A 114 7.70 6.11 13.27
C THR A 114 7.33 5.82 11.82
N TYR A 115 8.09 6.35 10.85
CA TYR A 115 7.90 6.07 9.44
C TYR A 115 8.02 4.58 9.13
N ALA A 116 9.09 3.94 9.59
CA ALA A 116 9.28 2.50 9.36
C ALA A 116 8.10 1.68 9.92
N VAL A 117 7.57 2.06 11.09
CA VAL A 117 6.43 1.39 11.72
C VAL A 117 5.14 1.62 10.92
N VAL A 118 4.78 2.88 10.65
CA VAL A 118 3.53 3.23 9.97
C VAL A 118 3.52 2.71 8.54
N PHE A 119 4.63 2.86 7.80
CA PHE A 119 4.78 2.33 6.45
C PHE A 119 4.60 0.82 6.40
N SER A 120 5.23 0.08 7.33
CA SER A 120 5.10 -1.38 7.41
C SER A 120 3.65 -1.80 7.71
N PHE A 121 2.96 -1.07 8.59
CA PHE A 121 1.56 -1.32 8.92
C PHE A 121 0.64 -1.09 7.72
N SER A 122 0.79 0.03 7.02
CA SER A 122 -0.01 0.35 5.82
C SER A 122 0.20 -0.65 4.70
N ASN A 123 1.45 -1.08 4.46
CA ASN A 123 1.73 -2.11 3.45
C ASN A 123 1.14 -3.46 3.82
N LEU A 124 1.26 -3.87 5.09
CA LEU A 124 0.78 -5.17 5.53
C LEU A 124 -0.74 -5.26 5.56
N SER A 125 -1.41 -4.17 5.97
CA SER A 125 -2.88 -4.08 5.91
C SER A 125 -3.39 -4.19 4.47
N GLN A 126 -2.84 -3.41 3.54
CA GLN A 126 -3.21 -3.49 2.11
C GLN A 126 -2.93 -4.86 1.50
N ALA A 127 -1.77 -5.46 1.80
CA ALA A 127 -1.43 -6.78 1.30
C ALA A 127 -2.42 -7.85 1.80
N LEU A 128 -2.85 -7.77 3.06
CA LEU A 128 -3.83 -8.70 3.64
C LEU A 128 -5.24 -8.49 3.07
N GLU A 129 -5.66 -7.24 2.88
CA GLU A 129 -6.93 -6.90 2.24
C GLU A 129 -6.99 -7.43 0.81
N LEU A 130 -5.92 -7.26 0.02
CA LEU A 130 -5.85 -7.79 -1.35
C LEU A 130 -5.74 -9.32 -1.39
N TYR A 131 -5.20 -9.94 -0.35
CA TYR A 131 -5.09 -11.38 -0.25
C TYR A 131 -6.46 -12.03 -0.04
N ARG A 132 -7.30 -11.47 0.86
CA ARG A 132 -8.65 -11.99 1.13
C ARG A 132 -9.76 -11.35 0.30
N CYS A 133 -9.50 -10.21 -0.32
CA CYS A 133 -10.51 -9.38 -1.01
C CYS A 133 -11.68 -8.98 -0.10
N GLU A 134 -11.43 -8.87 1.21
CA GLU A 134 -12.42 -8.56 2.24
C GLU A 134 -11.89 -7.43 3.15
N THR A 135 -12.75 -6.47 3.46
CA THR A 135 -12.47 -5.44 4.47
C THR A 135 -12.93 -5.92 5.82
N ASN A 136 -12.00 -6.41 6.63
CA ASN A 136 -12.30 -6.87 7.98
C ASN A 136 -11.35 -6.23 9.00
N ILE A 137 -11.90 -5.83 10.15
CA ILE A 137 -11.17 -5.27 11.29
C ILE A 137 -10.04 -6.23 11.74
N ALA A 138 -10.23 -7.54 11.56
CA ALA A 138 -9.23 -8.55 11.84
C ALA A 138 -7.92 -8.33 11.07
N HIS A 139 -7.96 -7.85 9.83
CA HIS A 139 -6.76 -7.61 9.02
C HIS A 139 -5.90 -6.49 9.61
N TYR A 140 -6.53 -5.40 10.04
CA TYR A 140 -5.86 -4.30 10.74
C TYR A 140 -5.32 -4.71 12.11
N THR A 141 -6.01 -5.63 12.79
CA THR A 141 -5.58 -6.15 14.08
C THR A 141 -4.32 -7.01 13.93
N VAL A 142 -4.34 -7.95 12.98
CA VAL A 142 -3.22 -8.84 12.70
C VAL A 142 -2.01 -8.04 12.22
N SER A 143 -2.20 -7.06 11.34
CA SER A 143 -1.11 -6.20 10.90
C SER A 143 -0.54 -5.35 12.05
N GLY A 144 -1.40 -4.83 12.93
CA GLY A 144 -1.00 -4.10 14.13
C GLY A 144 -0.19 -4.95 15.10
N VAL A 145 -0.63 -6.18 15.38
CA VAL A 145 0.12 -7.13 16.22
C VAL A 145 1.47 -7.46 15.59
N ALA A 146 1.49 -7.79 14.30
CA ALA A 146 2.70 -8.17 13.58
C ALA A 146 3.74 -7.03 13.59
N VAL A 147 3.34 -5.82 13.21
CA VAL A 147 4.25 -4.66 13.17
C VAL A 147 4.67 -4.24 14.57
N GLY A 148 3.75 -4.28 15.54
CA GLY A 148 4.04 -4.00 16.94
C GLY A 148 5.08 -4.95 17.52
N ALA A 149 4.95 -6.24 17.23
CA ALA A 149 5.94 -7.25 17.60
C ALA A 149 7.29 -7.01 16.90
N ILE A 150 7.28 -6.78 15.58
CA ILE A 150 8.50 -6.57 14.78
C ILE A 150 9.29 -5.35 15.27
N SER A 151 8.60 -4.26 15.60
CA SER A 151 9.23 -3.00 16.03
C SER A 151 10.08 -3.13 17.31
N ARG A 152 9.83 -4.17 18.13
CA ARG A 152 10.52 -4.39 19.41
C ARG A 152 11.28 -5.72 19.50
N LEU A 153 11.56 -6.37 18.37
CA LEU A 153 12.31 -7.63 18.35
C LEU A 153 13.68 -7.50 19.03
N ILE A 154 14.37 -6.37 18.83
CA ILE A 154 15.71 -6.12 19.37
C ILE A 154 15.70 -5.94 20.90
N LEU A 155 14.56 -5.58 21.50
CA LEU A 155 14.41 -5.34 22.93
C LEU A 155 14.03 -6.60 23.74
N GLY A 156 13.90 -7.75 23.07
CA GLY A 156 13.61 -9.05 23.67
C GLY A 156 12.13 -9.47 23.65
N PRO A 157 11.83 -10.72 24.06
CA PRO A 157 10.51 -11.34 23.87
C PRO A 157 9.39 -10.67 24.69
N ARG A 158 9.71 -10.13 25.87
CA ARG A 158 8.74 -9.38 26.69
C ARG A 158 8.33 -8.07 26.02
N ALA A 159 9.29 -7.37 25.39
CA ALA A 159 9.02 -6.14 24.65
C ALA A 159 8.23 -6.43 23.37
N MET A 160 8.47 -7.57 22.73
CA MET A 160 7.71 -8.06 21.58
C MET A 160 6.24 -8.31 21.92
N LEU A 161 5.95 -9.01 23.01
CA LEU A 161 4.56 -9.25 23.45
C LEU A 161 3.84 -7.94 23.78
N ALA A 162 4.47 -7.07 24.58
CA ALA A 162 3.88 -5.77 24.92
C ALA A 162 3.66 -4.89 23.68
N GLY A 163 4.62 -4.90 22.74
CA GLY A 163 4.51 -4.19 21.46
C GLY A 163 3.38 -4.75 20.59
N GLY A 164 3.23 -6.08 20.54
CA GLY A 164 2.14 -6.75 19.84
C GLY A 164 0.77 -6.44 20.43
N PHE A 165 0.61 -6.42 21.76
CA PHE A 165 -0.65 -6.06 22.41
C PHE A 165 -1.05 -4.61 22.13
N ILE A 166 -0.12 -3.67 22.32
CA ILE A 166 -0.37 -2.25 22.05
C ILE A 166 -0.66 -2.04 20.56
N GLY A 167 0.13 -2.68 19.68
CA GLY A 167 -0.05 -2.63 18.24
C GLY A 167 -1.38 -3.22 17.79
N GLY A 168 -1.82 -4.33 18.39
CA GLY A 168 -3.13 -4.94 18.15
C GLY A 168 -4.27 -4.03 18.57
N TYR A 169 -4.20 -3.41 19.75
CA TYR A 169 -5.20 -2.46 20.23
C TYR A 169 -5.32 -1.22 19.32
N MET A 170 -4.18 -0.65 18.92
CA MET A 170 -4.17 0.47 17.97
C MET A 170 -4.65 0.04 16.58
N GLY A 171 -4.33 -1.19 16.16
CA GLY A 171 -4.79 -1.80 14.92
C GLY A 171 -6.30 -2.00 14.89
N THR A 172 -6.91 -2.50 15.98
CA THR A 172 -8.37 -2.62 16.11
C THR A 172 -9.06 -1.27 16.04
N MET A 173 -8.51 -0.26 16.72
CA MET A 173 -9.09 1.09 16.74
C MET A 173 -9.03 1.72 15.35
N THR A 174 -7.89 1.58 14.67
CA THR A 174 -7.72 2.05 13.29
C THR A 174 -8.63 1.31 12.32
N GLY A 175 -8.74 -0.01 12.45
CA GLY A 175 -9.62 -0.83 11.62
C GLY A 175 -11.08 -0.44 11.80
N PHE A 176 -11.52 -0.21 13.03
CA PHE A 176 -12.87 0.29 13.30
C PHE A 176 -13.12 1.66 12.66
N ALA A 177 -12.19 2.61 12.78
CA ALA A 177 -12.32 3.91 12.14
C ALA A 177 -12.36 3.79 10.61
N ALA A 178 -11.49 2.96 10.02
CA ALA A 178 -11.42 2.73 8.58
C ALA A 178 -12.71 2.12 8.03
N THR A 179 -13.25 1.08 8.67
CA THR A 179 -14.51 0.47 8.23
C THR A 179 -15.67 1.45 8.31
N ASN A 180 -15.76 2.25 9.38
CA ASN A 180 -16.81 3.26 9.49
C ASN A 180 -16.70 4.31 8.38
N ILE A 181 -15.50 4.81 8.09
CA ILE A 181 -15.28 5.78 7.00
C ILE A 181 -15.66 5.18 5.64
N MET A 182 -15.29 3.91 5.38
CA MET A 182 -15.64 3.22 4.14
C MET A 182 -17.16 3.02 4.00
N THR A 183 -17.85 2.64 5.07
CA THR A 183 -19.31 2.51 5.09
C THR A 183 -19.98 3.85 4.81
N TRP A 184 -19.48 4.95 5.40
CA TRP A 184 -20.00 6.30 5.15
C TRP A 184 -19.73 6.78 3.72
N ALA A 185 -18.59 6.41 3.15
CA ALA A 185 -18.25 6.74 1.77
C ALA A 185 -19.01 5.89 0.73
N GLY A 186 -19.69 4.81 1.16
CA GLY A 186 -20.34 3.85 0.28
C GLY A 186 -19.35 3.07 -0.60
N ILE A 187 -18.08 3.00 -0.19
CA ILE A 187 -17.02 2.35 -0.95
C ILE A 187 -16.79 0.96 -0.36
N ASN A 188 -17.32 -0.09 -1.00
CA ASN A 188 -17.02 -1.47 -0.65
C ASN A 188 -15.87 -2.00 -1.52
N ILE A 189 -14.80 -2.47 -0.89
CA ILE A 189 -13.63 -3.05 -1.60
C ILE A 189 -14.03 -4.32 -2.36
N GLU A 190 -14.98 -5.09 -1.83
CA GLU A 190 -15.56 -6.26 -2.51
C GLU A 190 -16.15 -5.86 -3.87
N GLN A 191 -17.01 -4.83 -3.91
CA GLN A 191 -17.62 -4.36 -5.16
C GLN A 191 -16.57 -3.92 -6.17
N ARG A 192 -15.52 -3.21 -5.72
CA ARG A 192 -14.41 -2.81 -6.59
C ARG A 192 -13.65 -4.01 -7.17
N PHE A 193 -13.45 -5.05 -6.36
CA PHE A 193 -12.81 -6.27 -6.80
C PHE A 193 -13.66 -7.00 -7.85
N TYR A 194 -14.97 -7.14 -7.62
CA TYR A 194 -15.90 -7.73 -8.58
C TYR A 194 -15.90 -6.97 -9.92
N GLU A 195 -16.03 -5.63 -9.89
CA GLU A 195 -16.00 -4.79 -11.10
C GLU A 195 -14.68 -4.91 -11.89
N GLU A 196 -13.55 -5.07 -11.21
CA GLU A 196 -12.27 -5.24 -11.88
C GLU A 196 -12.12 -6.63 -12.50
N MET A 197 -12.62 -7.66 -11.83
CA MET A 197 -12.64 -9.02 -12.38
C MET A 197 -13.55 -9.12 -13.60
N GLU A 198 -14.72 -8.48 -13.58
CA GLU A 198 -15.60 -8.38 -14.75
C GLU A 198 -14.88 -7.74 -15.94
N ARG A 199 -14.18 -6.62 -15.72
CA ARG A 199 -13.39 -5.98 -16.78
C ARG A 199 -12.36 -6.91 -17.39
N LYS A 200 -11.61 -7.64 -16.57
CA LYS A 200 -10.60 -8.60 -17.05
C LYS A 200 -11.19 -9.76 -17.83
N LEU A 201 -12.37 -10.24 -17.42
CA LEU A 201 -13.10 -11.27 -18.15
C LEU A 201 -13.57 -10.76 -19.52
N ILE A 202 -14.07 -9.52 -19.59
CA ILE A 202 -14.47 -8.88 -20.84
C ILE A 202 -13.27 -8.70 -21.78
N GLU A 203 -12.13 -8.23 -21.25
CA GLU A 203 -10.90 -8.08 -22.03
C GLU A 203 -10.40 -9.43 -22.59
N LYS A 204 -10.43 -10.50 -21.79
CA LYS A 204 -10.05 -11.85 -22.23
C LYS A 204 -10.96 -12.35 -23.35
N LYS A 205 -12.29 -12.20 -23.21
CA LYS A 205 -13.26 -12.60 -24.25
C LYS A 205 -13.04 -11.81 -25.55
N CYS A 206 -12.84 -10.49 -25.46
CA CYS A 206 -12.57 -9.64 -26.62
C CYS A 206 -11.27 -10.04 -27.34
N TYR A 207 -10.24 -10.42 -26.58
CA TYR A 207 -8.98 -10.90 -27.13
C TYR A 207 -9.14 -12.24 -27.85
N GLU A 208 -9.87 -13.20 -27.26
CA GLU A 208 -10.16 -14.49 -27.87
C GLU A 208 -10.95 -14.34 -29.18
N GLU A 209 -11.97 -13.49 -29.20
CA GLU A 209 -12.73 -13.17 -30.41
C GLU A 209 -11.87 -12.52 -31.49
N SER A 210 -11.00 -11.57 -31.11
CA SER A 210 -10.09 -10.91 -32.05
C SER A 210 -9.08 -11.88 -32.64
N ARG A 211 -8.55 -12.80 -31.82
CA ARG A 211 -7.65 -13.87 -32.26
C ARG A 211 -8.34 -14.85 -33.20
N ALA A 212 -9.57 -15.24 -32.90
CA ALA A 212 -10.36 -16.13 -33.76
C ALA A 212 -10.62 -15.50 -35.13
N LYS A 213 -10.95 -14.20 -35.19
CA LYS A 213 -11.11 -13.44 -36.44
C LYS A 213 -9.81 -13.37 -37.24
N ALA A 214 -8.67 -13.11 -36.59
CA ALA A 214 -7.36 -13.08 -37.25
C ALA A 214 -6.96 -14.45 -37.83
N LEU A 215 -7.21 -15.54 -37.10
CA LEU A 215 -6.97 -16.90 -37.59
C LEU A 215 -7.87 -17.28 -38.77
N ALA A 216 -9.14 -16.87 -38.75
CA ALA A 216 -10.06 -17.08 -39.86
C ALA A 216 -9.62 -16.31 -41.12
N GLN A 217 -9.11 -15.09 -40.96
CA GLN A 217 -8.55 -14.31 -42.08
C GLN A 217 -7.30 -14.95 -42.68
N LEU A 218 -6.40 -15.51 -41.86
CA LEU A 218 -5.23 -16.26 -42.34
C LEU A 218 -5.62 -17.53 -43.11
N ALA A 219 -6.63 -18.26 -42.62
CA ALA A 219 -7.14 -19.46 -43.30
C ALA A 219 -7.79 -19.15 -44.66
N LEU A 220 -8.43 -17.99 -44.80
CA LEU A 220 -9.04 -17.53 -46.06
C LEU A 220 -8.00 -16.92 -47.02
N GLY A 221 -6.97 -16.24 -46.51
CA GLY A 221 -5.89 -15.65 -47.31
C GLY A 221 -4.88 -16.66 -47.87
N GLY A 222 -4.73 -17.84 -47.24
CA GLY A 222 -3.89 -18.93 -47.73
C GLY A 222 -4.44 -19.68 -48.95
N GLY A 223 -5.65 -19.37 -49.42
CA GLY A 223 -6.31 -20.05 -50.54
C GLY A 223 -6.13 -19.39 -51.92
N SER A 224 -5.52 -18.20 -52.00
CA SER A 224 -5.48 -17.42 -53.26
C SER A 224 -4.13 -17.42 -54.02
N GLU A 225 -3.07 -18.04 -53.51
CA GLU A 225 -1.75 -18.01 -54.18
C GLU A 225 -1.38 -19.26 -55.00
N THR A 226 -2.18 -20.35 -54.98
CA THR A 226 -1.80 -21.60 -55.66
C THR A 226 -2.47 -21.86 -57.02
N THR A 227 -3.27 -20.95 -57.57
CA THR A 227 -4.03 -21.24 -58.82
C THR A 227 -3.51 -20.55 -60.09
N HIS A 228 -2.41 -19.78 -60.06
CA HIS A 228 -1.96 -19.05 -61.26
C HIS A 228 -0.67 -19.53 -61.96
N LYS A 229 -0.12 -20.71 -61.61
CA LYS A 229 1.03 -21.30 -62.32
C LYS A 229 0.90 -22.82 -62.52
N ALA A 230 -0.06 -23.24 -63.33
CA ALA A 230 -0.03 -24.55 -63.97
C ALA A 230 -0.70 -24.50 -65.35
N GLY A 231 0.10 -24.61 -66.41
CA GLY A 231 -0.29 -24.57 -67.83
C GLY A 231 0.54 -23.52 -68.56
N THR A 232 1.52 -23.83 -69.40
CA THR A 232 1.57 -24.87 -70.44
C THR A 232 3.02 -25.28 -70.78
N PRO A 233 3.25 -26.54 -71.17
CA PRO A 233 4.34 -26.92 -72.06
C PRO A 233 3.78 -27.30 -73.43
N VAL A 234 4.14 -26.57 -74.49
CA VAL A 234 4.61 -27.01 -75.84
C VAL A 234 5.11 -25.75 -76.54
#